data_AF-A0A367KB00-F1
#
_entry.id   AF-A0A367KB00-F1
#
_cell.length_a   1.000
_cell.length_b   1.000
_cell.length_c   1.000
_cell.angle_alpha   90.00
_cell.angle_beta   90.00
_cell.angle_gamma   90.00
#
_symmetry.space_group_name_H-M   'P 1'
#
loop_
_entity.id
_entity.type
_entity.pdbx_description
1 polymer ?
#
loop_
_entity_poly.entity_id
_entity_poly.type
_entity_poly.pdbx_seq_one_letter_code
_entity_poly.pdbx_strand_id
1 'polypeptide(L)'
;MKISSSRSSEVYSLTTFPSTKTSERLLKQYYKKDAKRLWSFHSTRFHENGLFPINPLRVRDHPIVSNDSLLECASLLLRTFVYQERDRSKISDLLNKVKNDEKLKRKLKLSADGYDTFSELMSLINNKGGHTVIFSTLSELENKEDADFFKDDSKTTRKLKQTVLDVGKSGFFSKIKRLNQKNIPKNINKQHFVLSTKKPTLILSF
;
A
#
# COMPACT_ATOMS: atom_id res chain seq x y z
N MET A 1 -50.38 25.95 18.59
CA MET A 1 -50.19 25.33 17.25
C MET A 1 -48.88 24.54 17.28
N LYS A 2 -48.92 23.20 17.30
CA LYS A 2 -47.70 22.34 17.35
C LYS A 2 -47.21 22.12 15.91
N ILE A 3 -46.03 22.63 15.58
CA ILE A 3 -45.38 22.34 14.31
C ILE A 3 -44.67 20.98 14.45
N SER A 4 -45.28 19.92 13.92
CA SER A 4 -44.62 18.63 13.76
C SER A 4 -43.66 18.72 12.58
N SER A 5 -42.35 18.81 12.83
CA SER A 5 -41.35 18.67 11.77
C SER A 5 -41.20 17.19 11.40
N SER A 6 -41.86 16.75 10.33
CA SER A 6 -41.49 15.49 9.67
C SER A 6 -40.18 15.71 8.90
N ARG A 7 -39.07 15.17 9.41
CA ARG A 7 -37.81 15.11 8.65
C ARG A 7 -37.86 13.87 7.77
N SER A 8 -38.09 14.05 6.47
CA SER A 8 -37.76 13.01 5.48
C SER A 8 -36.25 12.82 5.47
N SER A 9 -35.80 11.61 5.83
CA SER A 9 -34.39 11.24 5.83
C SER A 9 -34.09 10.49 4.52
N GLU A 10 -34.18 11.18 3.39
CA GLU A 10 -33.75 10.59 2.12
C GLU A 10 -32.21 10.60 2.07
N VAL A 11 -31.62 9.41 2.17
CA VAL A 11 -30.18 9.19 2.05
C VAL A 11 -29.90 8.67 0.65
N TYR A 12 -29.29 9.49 -0.19
CA TYR A 12 -28.86 9.07 -1.51
C TYR A 12 -27.54 8.30 -1.41
N SER A 13 -27.56 7.00 -1.72
CA SER A 13 -26.36 6.19 -1.89
C SER A 13 -25.80 6.39 -3.28
N LEU A 14 -24.54 6.84 -3.39
CA LEU A 14 -23.79 6.79 -4.64
C LEU A 14 -23.62 5.32 -5.05
N THR A 15 -24.34 4.89 -6.08
CA THR A 15 -24.25 3.54 -6.67
C THR A 15 -22.92 3.31 -7.39
N THR A 16 -22.22 4.39 -7.74
CA THR A 16 -20.87 4.38 -8.29
C THR A 16 -19.91 5.02 -7.29
N PHE A 17 -18.99 4.21 -6.73
CA PHE A 17 -17.91 4.74 -5.91
C PHE A 17 -17.10 5.74 -6.74
N PRO A 18 -16.82 6.96 -6.23
CA PRO A 18 -15.99 7.90 -6.96
C PRO A 18 -14.66 7.22 -7.28
N SER A 19 -14.31 7.19 -8.56
CA SER A 19 -13.01 6.69 -9.00
C SER A 19 -11.94 7.61 -8.42
N THR A 20 -11.41 7.25 -7.26
CA THR A 20 -10.19 7.85 -6.76
C THR A 20 -9.07 7.47 -7.73
N LYS A 21 -8.74 8.41 -8.62
CA LYS A 21 -7.45 8.41 -9.31
C LYS A 21 -6.39 8.35 -8.21
N THR A 22 -5.48 7.39 -8.31
CA THR A 22 -4.27 7.27 -7.50
C THR A 22 -3.42 8.51 -7.77
N SER A 23 -3.78 9.60 -7.11
CA SER A 23 -3.10 10.88 -7.28
C SER A 23 -1.82 10.87 -6.46
N GLU A 24 -0.85 11.67 -6.90
CA GLU A 24 0.39 11.94 -6.16
C GLU A 24 0.12 12.42 -4.73
N ARG A 25 -1.09 12.91 -4.44
CA ARG A 25 -1.55 13.29 -3.10
C ARG A 25 -1.56 12.13 -2.10
N LEU A 26 -1.97 10.93 -2.52
CA LEU A 26 -1.95 9.72 -1.65
C LEU A 26 -0.52 9.29 -1.35
N LEU A 27 0.35 9.38 -2.36
CA LEU A 27 1.78 9.10 -2.21
C LEU A 27 2.48 10.12 -1.28
N LYS A 28 2.13 11.40 -1.38
CA LYS A 28 2.59 12.47 -0.48
C LYS A 28 2.19 12.23 0.98
N GLN A 29 1.17 11.42 1.27
CA GLN A 29 0.83 11.06 2.65
C GLN A 29 1.91 10.20 3.30
N TYR A 30 2.61 9.34 2.54
CA TYR A 30 3.66 8.49 3.07
C TYR A 30 4.95 9.24 3.41
N TYR A 31 5.11 10.48 2.93
CA TYR A 31 6.21 11.36 3.31
C TYR A 31 6.02 12.10 4.63
N LYS A 32 4.83 12.03 5.23
CA LYS A 32 4.53 12.75 6.48
C LYS A 32 5.08 11.97 7.67
N LYS A 33 5.48 12.68 8.73
CA LYS A 33 5.94 12.08 10.01
C LYS A 33 4.95 11.03 10.54
N ASP A 34 3.66 11.27 10.40
CA ASP A 34 2.60 10.37 10.86
C ASP A 34 2.39 9.13 9.97
N ALA A 35 3.01 9.04 8.80
CA ALA A 35 2.97 7.83 7.97
C ALA A 35 3.63 6.61 8.65
N LYS A 36 4.55 6.86 9.59
CA LYS A 36 5.19 5.84 10.42
C LYS A 36 4.22 5.23 11.45
N ARG A 37 3.11 5.92 11.76
CA ARG A 37 2.12 5.37 12.69
C ARG A 37 1.44 4.18 12.04
N LEU A 38 1.16 3.15 12.84
CA LEU A 38 0.19 2.13 12.47
C LEU A 38 -1.09 2.82 11.99
N TRP A 39 -1.64 2.36 10.87
CA TRP A 39 -2.97 2.76 10.46
C TRP A 39 -3.93 2.43 11.60
N SER A 40 -4.26 3.46 12.37
CA SER A 40 -5.09 3.40 13.57
C SER A 40 -6.47 3.89 13.21
N PHE A 41 -7.12 3.25 12.25
CA PHE A 41 -8.44 3.70 11.79
C PHE A 41 -9.33 2.56 11.35
N HIS A 42 -9.86 1.82 12.32
CA HIS A 42 -11.20 1.26 12.18
C HIS A 42 -11.96 1.64 13.44
N SER A 43 -13.12 2.29 13.27
CA SER A 43 -14.18 2.14 14.28
C SER A 43 -14.31 0.65 14.56
N THR A 44 -14.34 0.25 15.83
CA THR A 44 -14.46 -1.16 16.26
C THR A 44 -15.57 -1.86 15.48
N ARG A 45 -16.67 -1.14 15.23
CA ARG A 45 -17.79 -1.56 14.37
C ARG A 45 -17.37 -2.04 12.98
N PHE A 46 -16.45 -1.37 12.29
CA PHE A 46 -16.00 -1.80 10.96
C PHE A 46 -15.13 -3.05 11.04
N HIS A 47 -14.28 -3.15 12.05
CA HIS A 47 -13.47 -4.34 12.30
C HIS A 47 -14.34 -5.56 12.63
N GLU A 48 -15.31 -5.40 13.54
CA GLU A 48 -16.32 -6.41 13.89
C GLU A 48 -17.15 -6.87 12.69
N ASN A 49 -17.43 -5.96 11.75
CA ASN A 49 -18.13 -6.29 10.50
C ASN A 49 -17.21 -6.89 9.43
N GLY A 50 -15.96 -7.24 9.75
CA GLY A 50 -15.02 -7.91 8.86
C GLY A 50 -14.33 -6.98 7.85
N LEU A 51 -14.39 -5.66 8.04
CA LEU A 51 -13.66 -4.70 7.20
C LEU A 51 -12.23 -4.54 7.73
N PHE A 52 -11.30 -5.25 7.09
CA PHE A 52 -9.87 -5.16 7.36
C PHE A 52 -9.13 -4.77 6.07
N PRO A 53 -8.94 -3.47 5.77
CA PRO A 53 -8.24 -3.06 4.57
C PRO A 53 -6.74 -3.35 4.67
N ILE A 54 -6.16 -3.78 3.56
CA ILE A 54 -4.72 -4.00 3.42
C ILE A 54 -3.98 -2.67 3.63
N ASN A 55 -3.06 -2.66 4.60
CA ASN A 55 -2.13 -1.56 4.83
C ASN A 55 -0.98 -1.63 3.81
N PRO A 56 -0.76 -0.60 2.98
CA PRO A 56 0.32 -0.59 1.98
C PRO A 56 1.74 -0.68 2.55
N LEU A 57 1.97 -0.29 3.81
CA LEU A 57 3.28 -0.44 4.48
C LEU A 57 3.47 -1.81 5.14
N ARG A 58 2.39 -2.58 5.27
CA ARG A 58 2.35 -3.85 5.99
C ARG A 58 1.45 -4.84 5.26
N VAL A 59 1.73 -5.02 3.97
CA VAL A 59 0.93 -5.90 3.12
C VAL A 59 0.97 -7.33 3.64
N ARG A 60 2.14 -7.81 4.08
CA ARG A 60 2.34 -9.19 4.59
C ARG A 60 1.39 -9.56 5.73
N ASP A 61 1.01 -8.60 6.57
CA ASP A 61 0.17 -8.84 7.76
C ASP A 61 -1.27 -9.22 7.38
N HIS A 62 -1.66 -8.99 6.11
CA HIS A 62 -3.01 -9.26 5.65
C HIS A 62 -3.10 -10.66 4.97
N PRO A 63 -4.01 -11.55 5.41
CA PRO A 63 -4.03 -12.96 4.98
C PRO A 63 -4.17 -13.15 3.46
N ILE A 64 -4.97 -12.30 2.80
CA ILE A 64 -5.27 -12.37 1.36
C ILE A 64 -4.06 -12.10 0.45
N VAL A 65 -3.01 -11.45 0.96
CA VAL A 65 -1.83 -11.02 0.18
C VAL A 65 -0.53 -11.63 0.67
N SER A 66 -0.61 -12.52 1.66
CA SER A 66 0.53 -13.21 2.28
C SER A 66 1.45 -13.93 1.29
N ASN A 67 0.91 -14.38 0.15
CA ASN A 67 1.62 -15.10 -0.90
C ASN A 67 1.97 -14.25 -2.13
N ASP A 68 1.79 -12.93 -2.09
CA ASP A 68 2.02 -12.04 -3.25
C ASP A 68 3.39 -11.35 -3.15
N SER A 69 4.44 -12.05 -3.58
CA SER A 69 5.84 -11.63 -3.37
C SER A 69 6.13 -10.26 -3.99
N LEU A 70 5.54 -9.96 -5.16
CA LEU A 70 5.71 -8.66 -5.81
C LEU A 70 5.05 -7.52 -5.02
N LEU A 71 3.89 -7.77 -4.41
CA LEU A 71 3.22 -6.78 -3.58
C LEU A 71 3.97 -6.56 -2.26
N GLU A 72 4.57 -7.62 -1.71
CA GLU A 72 5.44 -7.54 -0.54
C GLU A 72 6.72 -6.76 -0.82
N CYS A 73 7.34 -6.97 -1.99
CA CYS A 73 8.50 -6.20 -2.45
C CYS A 73 8.20 -4.69 -2.51
N ALA A 74 7.09 -4.31 -3.15
CA ALA A 74 6.68 -2.91 -3.22
C ALA A 74 6.33 -2.32 -1.84
N SER A 75 5.74 -3.12 -0.95
CA SER A 75 5.45 -2.73 0.42
C SER A 75 6.72 -2.48 1.23
N LEU A 76 7.74 -3.35 1.11
CA LEU A 76 9.03 -3.14 1.75
C LEU A 76 9.69 -1.87 1.24
N LEU A 77 9.74 -1.65 -0.07
CA LEU A 77 10.28 -0.41 -0.64
C LEU A 77 9.62 0.81 -0.01
N LEU A 78 8.28 0.86 -0.03
CA LEU A 78 7.53 1.96 0.58
C LEU A 78 7.90 2.13 2.06
N ARG A 79 7.99 1.03 2.82
CA ARG A 79 8.41 1.05 4.23
C ARG A 79 9.83 1.61 4.40
N THR A 80 10.81 1.13 3.63
CA THR A 80 12.19 1.61 3.66
C THR A 80 12.26 3.13 3.48
N PHE A 81 11.46 3.69 2.56
CA PHE A 81 11.40 5.14 2.36
C PHE A 81 10.69 5.89 3.49
N VAL A 82 9.58 5.34 4.03
CA VAL A 82 8.85 5.97 5.14
C VAL A 82 9.69 6.00 6.40
N TYR A 83 10.34 4.89 6.74
CA TYR A 83 11.14 4.76 7.95
C TYR A 83 12.56 5.32 7.80
N GLN A 84 13.04 5.50 6.56
CA GLN A 84 14.41 5.86 6.22
C GLN A 84 15.42 4.86 6.78
N GLU A 85 15.05 3.58 6.69
CA GLU A 85 15.80 2.48 7.27
C GLU A 85 15.78 1.32 6.28
N ARG A 86 16.95 0.75 6.04
CA ARG A 86 17.12 -0.43 5.20
C ARG A 86 17.28 -1.66 6.09
N ASP A 87 16.55 -2.70 5.73
CA ASP A 87 16.68 -4.01 6.36
C ASP A 87 17.20 -5.03 5.36
N ARG A 88 18.51 -5.29 5.41
CA ARG A 88 19.18 -6.24 4.51
C ARG A 88 18.66 -7.67 4.66
N SER A 89 18.30 -8.08 5.89
CA SER A 89 17.74 -9.41 6.13
C SER A 89 16.41 -9.59 5.41
N LYS A 90 15.53 -8.57 5.48
CA LYS A 90 14.25 -8.57 4.76
C LYS A 90 14.42 -8.55 3.24
N ILE A 91 15.44 -7.88 2.72
CA ILE A 91 15.73 -7.89 1.27
C ILE A 91 16.11 -9.31 0.83
N SER A 92 16.99 -10.00 1.57
CA SER A 92 17.35 -11.39 1.28
C SER A 92 16.16 -12.35 1.39
N ASP A 93 15.34 -12.21 2.44
CA ASP A 93 14.10 -13.00 2.61
C ASP A 93 13.14 -12.81 1.43
N LEU A 94 13.00 -11.57 0.93
CA LEU A 94 12.16 -11.28 -0.23
C LEU A 94 12.70 -11.93 -1.50
N LEU A 95 14.02 -11.95 -1.69
CA LEU A 95 14.61 -12.61 -2.85
C LEU A 95 14.26 -14.11 -2.83
N ASN A 96 14.40 -14.77 -1.67
CA ASN A 96 13.99 -16.17 -1.49
C ASN A 96 12.50 -16.38 -1.76
N LYS A 97 11.63 -15.45 -1.35
CA LYS A 97 10.20 -15.52 -1.70
C LYS A 97 9.95 -15.39 -3.20
N VAL A 98 10.65 -14.47 -3.87
CA VAL A 98 10.54 -14.30 -5.33
C VAL A 98 11.00 -15.55 -6.07
N LYS A 99 12.08 -16.21 -5.62
CA LYS A 99 12.53 -17.51 -6.14
C LYS A 99 11.47 -18.60 -6.04
N ASN A 100 10.75 -18.63 -4.93
CA ASN A 100 9.72 -19.64 -4.65
C ASN A 100 8.33 -19.30 -5.23
N ASP A 101 8.15 -18.10 -5.80
CA ASP A 101 6.86 -17.66 -6.36
C ASP A 101 6.72 -18.08 -7.83
N GLU A 102 6.25 -19.31 -8.05
CA GLU A 102 6.02 -19.89 -9.38
C GLU A 102 5.09 -19.05 -10.27
N LYS A 103 4.15 -18.32 -9.67
CA LYS A 103 3.23 -17.47 -10.42
C LYS A 103 3.95 -16.23 -10.93
N LEU A 104 4.81 -15.65 -10.10
CA LEU A 104 5.66 -14.52 -10.47
C LEU A 104 6.72 -14.94 -11.49
N LYS A 105 7.41 -16.07 -11.30
CA LYS A 105 8.40 -16.58 -12.28
C LYS A 105 7.81 -16.76 -13.67
N ARG A 106 6.63 -17.39 -13.78
CA ARG A 106 5.88 -17.51 -15.04
C ARG A 106 5.53 -16.16 -15.65
N LYS A 107 5.10 -15.19 -14.83
CA LYS A 107 4.78 -13.83 -15.29
C LYS A 107 6.02 -13.10 -15.82
N LEU A 108 7.17 -13.33 -15.20
CA LEU A 108 8.46 -12.72 -15.56
C LEU A 108 9.17 -13.48 -16.69
N LYS A 109 8.65 -14.65 -17.10
CA LYS A 109 9.27 -15.56 -18.07
C LYS A 109 10.69 -15.97 -17.68
N LEU A 110 10.91 -16.19 -16.38
CA LEU A 110 12.20 -16.66 -15.88
C LEU A 110 12.34 -18.15 -16.15
N SER A 111 13.44 -18.53 -16.81
CA SER A 111 13.78 -19.91 -17.16
C SER A 111 14.75 -20.57 -16.20
N ALA A 112 15.39 -19.80 -15.31
CA ALA A 112 16.42 -20.27 -14.39
C ALA A 112 16.21 -19.71 -12.98
N ASP A 113 16.50 -20.54 -11.98
CA ASP A 113 16.48 -20.19 -10.54
C ASP A 113 17.87 -19.73 -10.03
N GLY A 114 18.84 -19.56 -10.93
CA GLY A 114 20.26 -19.32 -10.59
C GLY A 114 20.66 -17.87 -10.36
N TYR A 115 19.79 -17.03 -9.81
CA TYR A 115 20.13 -15.65 -9.41
C TYR A 115 20.20 -15.55 -7.89
N ASP A 116 21.23 -14.93 -7.32
CA ASP A 116 21.41 -14.78 -5.87
C ASP A 116 21.30 -13.34 -5.38
N THR A 117 21.08 -12.40 -6.30
CA THR A 117 20.83 -10.99 -6.00
C THR A 117 19.67 -10.42 -6.83
N PHE A 118 19.10 -9.30 -6.41
CA PHE A 118 18.14 -8.56 -7.25
C PHE A 118 18.80 -7.96 -8.49
N SER A 119 20.11 -7.71 -8.43
CA SER A 119 20.90 -7.26 -9.58
C SER A 119 20.94 -8.31 -10.70
N GLU A 120 21.23 -9.57 -10.35
CA GLU A 120 21.21 -10.70 -11.29
C GLU A 120 19.79 -10.99 -11.77
N LEU A 121 18.79 -10.96 -10.88
CA LEU A 121 17.39 -11.11 -11.31
C LEU A 121 17.01 -10.09 -12.39
N MET A 122 17.46 -8.84 -12.24
CA MET A 122 17.16 -7.78 -13.20
C MET A 122 17.79 -8.01 -14.58
N SER A 123 18.96 -8.62 -14.66
CA SER A 123 19.59 -8.93 -15.97
C SER A 123 18.86 -10.05 -16.71
N LEU A 124 18.12 -10.89 -16.00
CA LEU A 124 17.32 -11.98 -16.58
C LEU A 124 15.93 -11.53 -17.04
N ILE A 125 15.41 -10.41 -16.52
CA ILE A 125 14.08 -9.90 -16.88
C ILE A 125 14.14 -9.07 -18.15
N ASN A 126 13.74 -9.67 -19.27
CA ASN A 126 13.67 -8.99 -20.57
C ASN A 126 12.39 -8.16 -20.79
N ASN A 127 11.38 -8.29 -19.92
CA ASN A 127 10.10 -7.63 -20.08
C ASN A 127 10.03 -6.30 -19.32
N LYS A 128 9.55 -5.25 -19.97
CA LYS A 128 9.32 -3.95 -19.33
C LYS A 128 7.97 -3.96 -18.59
N GLY A 129 7.96 -3.48 -17.35
CA GLY A 129 6.71 -3.27 -16.63
C GLY A 129 6.90 -2.68 -15.24
N GLY A 130 5.80 -2.59 -14.48
CA GLY A 130 5.86 -2.06 -13.10
C GLY A 130 6.78 -2.84 -12.15
N HIS A 131 6.99 -4.13 -12.41
CA HIS A 131 7.92 -4.97 -11.65
C HIS A 131 9.39 -4.58 -11.88
N THR A 132 9.73 -4.07 -13.07
CA THR A 132 11.08 -3.59 -13.41
C THR A 132 11.50 -2.47 -12.46
N VAL A 133 10.60 -1.52 -12.17
CA VAL A 133 10.87 -0.41 -11.23
C VAL A 133 11.10 -0.93 -9.80
N ILE A 134 10.31 -1.92 -9.38
CA ILE A 134 10.41 -2.51 -8.03
C ILE A 134 11.77 -3.22 -7.88
N PHE A 135 12.11 -4.11 -8.80
CA PHE A 135 13.35 -4.88 -8.72
C PHE A 135 14.60 -4.02 -8.98
N SER A 136 14.54 -3.03 -9.87
CA SER A 136 15.66 -2.09 -10.04
C SER A 136 15.92 -1.29 -8.75
N THR A 137 14.86 -0.87 -8.06
CA THR A 137 15.00 -0.15 -6.79
C THR A 137 15.55 -1.05 -5.68
N LEU A 138 15.12 -2.33 -5.64
CA LEU A 138 15.67 -3.30 -4.69
C LEU A 138 17.15 -3.60 -4.97
N SER A 139 17.53 -3.72 -6.24
CA SER A 139 18.94 -3.85 -6.65
C SER A 139 19.77 -2.62 -6.24
N GLU A 140 19.24 -1.39 -6.39
CA GLU A 140 19.93 -0.20 -5.88
C GLU A 140 20.10 -0.23 -4.35
N LEU A 141 19.09 -0.67 -3.60
CA LEU A 141 19.11 -0.77 -2.13
C LEU A 141 20.06 -1.86 -1.62
N GLU A 142 20.19 -2.95 -2.36
CA GLU A 142 21.10 -4.06 -2.06
C GLU A 142 22.56 -3.60 -2.15
N ASN A 143 22.90 -2.84 -3.20
CA ASN A 143 24.29 -2.49 -3.52
C ASN A 143 24.81 -1.19 -2.87
N LYS A 144 23.94 -0.25 -2.47
CA LYS A 144 24.36 1.04 -1.91
C LYS A 144 24.52 1.01 -0.39
N GLU A 145 25.37 1.86 0.16
CA GLU A 145 25.39 2.09 1.61
C GLU A 145 24.22 2.99 2.07
N ASP A 146 23.81 2.86 3.34
CA ASP A 146 22.68 3.62 3.89
C ASP A 146 22.95 5.14 3.90
N ALA A 147 24.20 5.52 4.17
CA ALA A 147 24.66 6.91 4.16
C ALA A 147 24.49 7.58 2.79
N ASP A 148 24.62 6.82 1.70
CA ASP A 148 24.47 7.32 0.33
C ASP A 148 23.01 7.38 -0.12
N PHE A 149 22.17 6.50 0.43
CA PHE A 149 20.78 6.37 0.00
C PHE A 149 19.84 7.34 0.71
N PHE A 150 20.08 7.65 1.99
CA PHE A 150 19.23 8.53 2.81
C PHE A 150 19.88 9.89 3.13
N LYS A 151 20.90 10.28 2.37
CA LYS A 151 21.55 11.58 2.54
C LYS A 151 20.53 12.72 2.50
N ASP A 152 20.56 13.60 3.50
CA ASP A 152 19.67 14.75 3.61
C ASP A 152 20.13 15.90 2.70
N ASP A 153 20.11 15.65 1.40
CA ASP A 153 20.34 16.66 0.37
C ASP A 153 19.13 16.74 -0.58
N SER A 154 18.98 17.90 -1.22
CA SER A 154 17.82 18.21 -2.05
C SER A 154 17.69 17.28 -3.27
N LYS A 155 18.81 16.80 -3.82
CA LYS A 155 18.85 15.91 -4.99
C LYS A 155 18.44 14.50 -4.59
N THR A 156 19.00 13.97 -3.51
CA THR A 156 18.67 12.66 -2.95
C THR A 156 17.21 12.61 -2.52
N THR A 157 16.74 13.62 -1.78
CA THR A 157 15.33 13.74 -1.38
C THR A 157 14.38 13.76 -2.59
N ARG A 158 14.73 14.48 -3.66
CA ARG A 158 13.93 14.50 -4.89
C ARG A 158 13.93 13.15 -5.59
N LYS A 159 15.08 12.46 -5.65
CA LYS A 159 15.19 11.12 -6.23
C LYS A 159 14.32 10.12 -5.46
N LEU A 160 14.44 10.09 -4.12
CA LEU A 160 13.62 9.23 -3.25
C LEU A 160 12.12 9.48 -3.45
N LYS A 161 11.71 10.75 -3.50
CA LYS A 161 10.35 11.18 -3.85
C LYS A 161 9.86 10.56 -5.14
N GLN A 162 10.66 10.68 -6.20
CA GLN A 162 10.32 10.14 -7.50
C GLN A 162 10.23 8.60 -7.46
N THR A 163 11.19 7.92 -6.85
CA THR A 163 11.21 6.45 -6.76
C THR A 163 9.96 5.92 -6.07
N VAL A 164 9.51 6.50 -4.96
CA VAL A 164 8.25 6.09 -4.30
C VAL A 164 7.03 6.33 -5.19
N LEU A 165 7.00 7.45 -5.92
CA LEU A 165 5.94 7.71 -6.88
C LEU A 165 5.90 6.63 -7.96
N ASP A 166 7.06 6.22 -8.47
CA ASP A 166 7.18 5.22 -9.51
C ASP A 166 6.80 3.83 -9.00
N VAL A 167 7.24 3.45 -7.79
CA VAL A 167 6.80 2.22 -7.10
C VAL A 167 5.29 2.22 -6.89
N GLY A 168 4.69 3.35 -6.50
CA GLY A 168 3.23 3.45 -6.38
C GLY A 168 2.49 3.33 -7.72
N LYS A 169 3.04 3.96 -8.77
CA LYS A 169 2.50 3.97 -10.14
C LYS A 169 2.74 2.64 -10.88
N SER A 170 3.60 1.75 -10.37
CA SER A 170 3.85 0.40 -10.92
C SER A 170 2.62 -0.53 -10.97
N GLY A 171 1.48 -0.09 -10.43
CA GLY A 171 0.25 -0.87 -10.26
C GLY A 171 0.03 -1.32 -8.82
N PHE A 172 0.96 -1.02 -7.90
CA PHE A 172 0.89 -1.36 -6.48
C PHE A 172 -0.41 -0.88 -5.82
N PHE A 173 -0.67 0.43 -5.80
CA PHE A 173 -1.87 0.98 -5.15
C PHE A 173 -3.17 0.57 -5.85
N SER A 174 -3.14 0.45 -7.18
CA SER A 174 -4.30 -0.03 -7.95
C SER A 174 -4.65 -1.48 -7.58
N LYS A 175 -3.63 -2.32 -7.37
CA LYS A 175 -3.80 -3.71 -6.92
C LYS A 175 -4.35 -3.78 -5.50
N ILE A 176 -3.79 -3.01 -4.56
CA ILE A 176 -4.31 -2.91 -3.19
C ILE A 176 -5.76 -2.44 -3.18
N LYS A 177 -6.09 -1.37 -3.94
CA LYS A 177 -7.46 -0.87 -4.06
C LYS A 177 -8.42 -1.97 -4.53
N ARG A 178 -8.06 -2.68 -5.60
CA ARG A 178 -8.87 -3.77 -6.15
C ARG A 178 -9.06 -4.91 -5.14
N LEU A 179 -8.02 -5.26 -4.39
CA LEU A 179 -8.09 -6.30 -3.36
C LEU A 179 -9.00 -5.85 -2.21
N ASN A 180 -8.80 -4.63 -1.70
CA ASN A 180 -9.66 -4.07 -0.65
C ASN A 180 -11.13 -4.02 -1.10
N GLN A 181 -11.42 -3.62 -2.34
CA GLN A 181 -12.79 -3.61 -2.89
C GLN A 181 -13.41 -5.01 -2.96
N LYS A 182 -12.64 -6.03 -3.35
CA LYS A 182 -13.10 -7.43 -3.37
C LYS A 182 -13.37 -7.98 -1.97
N ASN A 183 -12.65 -7.47 -0.98
CA ASN A 183 -12.70 -7.94 0.39
C ASN A 183 -13.72 -7.19 1.26
N ILE A 184 -14.50 -6.26 0.69
CA ILE A 184 -15.59 -5.62 1.42
C ILE A 184 -16.70 -6.66 1.63
N PRO A 185 -17.05 -7.01 2.88
CA PRO A 185 -18.12 -7.96 3.17
C PRO A 185 -19.43 -7.50 2.54
N LYS A 186 -20.13 -8.39 1.83
CA LYS A 186 -21.39 -8.09 1.12
C LYS A 186 -22.47 -7.53 2.05
N ASN A 187 -22.40 -7.82 3.35
CA ASN A 187 -23.34 -7.34 4.37
C ASN A 187 -23.12 -5.87 4.78
N ILE A 188 -21.95 -5.28 4.53
CA ILE A 188 -21.70 -3.85 4.79
C ILE A 188 -22.50 -2.98 3.80
N ASN A 189 -22.70 -3.44 2.57
CA ASN A 189 -23.52 -2.74 1.56
C ASN A 189 -25.02 -2.69 1.90
N LYS A 190 -25.48 -3.43 2.91
CA LYS A 190 -26.89 -3.43 3.36
C LYS A 190 -27.14 -2.59 4.62
N GLN A 191 -26.09 -2.07 5.26
CA GLN A 191 -26.28 -1.19 6.42
C GLN A 191 -26.58 0.23 5.93
N HIS A 192 -27.84 0.66 6.08
CA HIS A 192 -28.22 2.05 5.90
C HIS A 192 -27.39 2.94 6.85
N PHE A 193 -26.55 3.79 6.28
CA PHE A 193 -25.75 4.74 7.05
C PHE A 193 -26.61 5.95 7.38
N VAL A 194 -27.06 6.06 8.64
CA VAL A 194 -27.61 7.30 9.19
C VAL A 194 -26.44 8.17 9.64
N LEU A 195 -26.00 9.09 8.79
CA LEU A 195 -25.12 10.17 9.22
C LEU A 195 -25.94 11.15 10.07
N SER A 196 -25.83 11.02 11.39
CA SER A 196 -26.33 12.03 12.31
C SER A 196 -25.57 13.34 12.07
N THR A 197 -26.27 14.39 11.67
CA THR A 197 -25.74 15.74 11.42
C THR A 197 -25.39 16.50 12.69
N LYS A 198 -25.29 15.84 13.85
CA LYS A 198 -24.84 16.51 15.09
C LYS A 198 -23.32 16.68 15.05
N LYS A 199 -22.87 17.94 15.08
CA LYS A 199 -21.47 18.32 15.30
C LYS A 199 -20.89 17.49 16.46
N PRO A 200 -19.72 16.85 16.31
CA PRO A 200 -19.07 16.18 17.43
C PRO A 200 -18.52 17.26 18.38
N THR A 201 -19.14 17.40 19.54
CA THR A 201 -18.55 18.09 20.68
C THR A 201 -17.54 17.12 21.31
N LEU A 202 -16.25 17.44 21.21
CA LEU A 202 -15.21 16.75 21.97
C LEU A 202 -15.38 17.13 23.45
N ILE A 203 -15.80 16.18 24.28
CA ILE A 203 -15.63 16.26 25.74
C ILE A 203 -14.34 15.53 26.05
N LEU A 204 -13.31 16.28 26.43
CA LEU A 204 -12.10 15.78 27.07
C LEU A 204 -12.39 15.75 28.58
N SER A 205 -12.44 14.56 29.18
CA SER A 205 -12.25 14.38 30.62
C SER A 205 -10.77 14.08 30.86
N PHE A 206 -10.15 14.91 31.69
CA PHE A 206 -8.78 14.79 32.18
C PHE A 206 -8.61 13.60 33.12
#